data_AF-A0A6M2C5L4-F1
#
_entry.id   AF-A0A6M2C5L4-F1
#
_cell.length_a   1.000
_cell.length_b   1.000
_cell.length_c   1.000
_cell.angle_alpha   90.00
_cell.angle_beta   90.00
_cell.angle_gamma   90.00
#
_symmetry.space_group_name_H-M   'P 1'
#
loop_
_entity.id
_entity.type
_entity.pdbx_description
1 polymer ?
#
loop_
_entity_poly.entity_id
_entity_poly.type
_entity_poly.pdbx_seq_one_letter_code
_entity_poly.pdbx_strand_id
1 'polypeptide(L)'
;MMQTKYTLEWFDCLIVQELNARSGALQSISIAESKELVAHILKESRRIQVQIKEEIFSIRKKRQFRHLVRKYHSSFIYLLDCSIENQQHECFREPHLRIIGTTVIAVLEELLSFVENRFYKYLSLDVRVPITYQIVYKREILSKLDVLKKNISKALSGTEEPLQLVIAKLYQKVTSEHTHKSTYREIVYRKELLNALANDALPIVKSTIYSAADEILIGFNFNCQEYSTYLKNKILKQLNHYTTIGDKFATILRIHKEFGQLNCKPKRMFDPQEPNLIAVLSTWFQHEIRYLEQQIKSKEEEIIDSAPKSDITTIDSNFKMECDLSCDQIALILRAADESRVVKARSMSQVFKSIVPYLSTPFKKELSYQSVRSKSYNAEDRDKAVAIKTLEKMIIKINSY
;
A
#
# COMPACT_ATOMS: atom_id res chain seq x y z
N MET A 1 -36.64 -25.64 -25.13
CA MET A 1 -36.49 -24.61 -24.08
C MET A 1 -36.89 -25.24 -22.75
N MET A 2 -35.95 -25.74 -21.95
CA MET A 2 -36.28 -26.12 -20.58
C MET A 2 -36.42 -24.83 -19.77
N GLN A 3 -37.61 -24.54 -19.27
CA GLN A 3 -37.80 -23.53 -18.23
C GLN A 3 -36.87 -23.92 -17.07
N THR A 4 -35.80 -23.15 -16.87
CA THR A 4 -34.90 -23.33 -15.74
C THR A 4 -35.65 -22.94 -14.48
N LYS A 5 -36.38 -23.90 -13.90
CA LYS A 5 -37.00 -23.77 -12.59
C LYS A 5 -35.91 -23.43 -11.58
N TYR A 6 -36.15 -22.43 -10.74
CA TYR A 6 -35.15 -21.96 -9.78
C TYR A 6 -34.86 -23.05 -8.75
N THR A 7 -33.63 -23.56 -8.74
CA THR A 7 -33.21 -24.74 -7.95
C THR A 7 -33.45 -24.60 -6.44
N LEU A 8 -33.38 -23.37 -5.90
CA LEU A 8 -33.55 -23.10 -4.47
C LEU A 8 -34.95 -22.55 -4.11
N GLU A 9 -35.89 -22.54 -5.05
CA GLU A 9 -37.24 -21.96 -4.88
C GLU A 9 -37.93 -22.43 -3.59
N TRP A 10 -37.87 -23.74 -3.33
CA TRP A 10 -38.50 -24.32 -2.14
C TRP A 10 -37.85 -23.87 -0.84
N PHE A 11 -36.51 -23.80 -0.77
CA PHE A 11 -35.81 -23.32 0.43
C PHE A 11 -36.04 -21.82 0.65
N ASP A 12 -36.09 -21.02 -0.41
CA ASP A 12 -36.42 -19.60 -0.31
C ASP A 12 -37.83 -19.39 0.25
N CYS A 13 -38.84 -20.10 -0.26
CA CYS A 13 -40.20 -20.05 0.27
C CYS A 13 -40.24 -20.50 1.75
N LEU A 14 -39.65 -21.65 2.06
CA LEU A 14 -39.63 -22.17 3.42
C LEU A 14 -38.98 -21.18 4.40
N ILE A 15 -37.80 -20.65 4.08
CA ILE A 15 -37.01 -19.84 5.03
C ILE A 15 -37.52 -18.40 5.11
N VAL A 16 -37.82 -17.79 3.98
CA VAL A 16 -38.13 -16.35 3.89
C VAL A 16 -39.62 -16.08 4.13
N GLN A 17 -40.50 -17.05 3.91
CA GLN A 17 -41.95 -16.90 4.05
C GLN A 17 -42.51 -17.73 5.21
N GLU A 18 -42.33 -19.05 5.19
CA GLU A 18 -43.00 -19.96 6.14
C GLU A 18 -42.36 -19.94 7.53
N LEU A 19 -41.03 -19.98 7.60
CA LEU A 19 -40.25 -19.94 8.83
C LEU A 19 -39.91 -18.51 9.28
N ASN A 20 -40.41 -17.51 8.58
CA ASN A 20 -40.21 -16.12 8.93
C ASN A 20 -41.07 -15.75 10.13
N ALA A 21 -40.43 -15.38 11.24
CA ALA A 21 -41.13 -15.06 12.46
C ALA A 21 -42.12 -13.89 12.35
N ARG A 22 -41.96 -13.03 11.34
CA ARG A 22 -42.84 -11.88 11.10
C ARG A 22 -44.09 -12.23 10.27
N SER A 23 -44.17 -13.43 9.68
CA SER A 23 -45.28 -13.82 8.80
C SER A 23 -46.48 -14.42 9.55
N GLY A 24 -46.35 -14.76 10.83
CA GLY A 24 -47.42 -15.32 11.67
C GLY A 24 -47.77 -16.80 11.41
N ALA A 25 -47.20 -17.43 10.38
CA ALA A 25 -47.50 -18.82 9.97
C ALA A 25 -46.91 -19.91 10.89
N LEU A 26 -45.99 -19.56 11.79
CA LEU A 26 -45.28 -20.51 12.65
C LEU A 26 -46.13 -21.11 13.77
N GLN A 27 -47.21 -20.44 14.19
CA GLN A 27 -48.05 -20.86 15.31
C GLN A 27 -48.99 -22.04 14.96
N SER A 28 -49.11 -22.39 13.67
CA SER A 28 -50.00 -23.45 13.20
C SER A 28 -49.31 -24.78 12.90
N ILE A 29 -47.98 -24.87 13.03
CA ILE A 29 -47.23 -26.10 12.68
C ILE A 29 -47.34 -27.10 13.84
N SER A 30 -47.93 -28.27 13.57
CA SER A 30 -48.00 -29.36 14.55
C SER A 30 -46.68 -30.13 14.67
N ILE A 31 -46.52 -30.88 15.77
CA ILE A 31 -45.34 -31.74 15.99
C ILE A 31 -45.21 -32.82 14.90
N ALA A 32 -46.32 -33.32 14.36
CA ALA A 32 -46.32 -34.32 13.30
C ALA A 32 -45.83 -33.73 11.97
N GLU A 33 -46.36 -32.56 11.60
CA GLU A 33 -45.93 -31.81 10.41
C GLU A 33 -44.46 -31.39 10.51
N SER A 34 -43.99 -31.02 11.71
CA SER A 34 -42.58 -30.70 11.95
C SER A 34 -41.64 -31.86 11.59
N LYS A 35 -42.01 -33.11 11.93
CA LYS A 35 -41.20 -34.29 11.57
C LYS A 35 -41.18 -34.55 10.07
N GLU A 36 -42.33 -34.41 9.41
CA GLU A 36 -42.44 -34.55 7.96
C GLU A 36 -41.61 -33.48 7.23
N LEU A 37 -41.70 -32.24 7.70
CA LEU A 37 -40.94 -31.12 7.17
C LEU A 37 -39.43 -31.35 7.30
N VAL A 38 -38.95 -31.83 8.45
CA VAL A 38 -37.54 -32.21 8.65
C VAL A 38 -37.09 -33.27 7.64
N ALA A 39 -37.90 -34.31 7.42
CA ALA A 39 -37.59 -35.33 6.41
C ALA A 39 -37.55 -34.74 4.99
N HIS A 40 -38.46 -33.82 4.68
CA HIS A 40 -38.50 -33.12 3.40
C HIS A 40 -37.28 -32.22 3.19
N ILE A 41 -36.85 -31.45 4.21
CA ILE A 41 -35.63 -30.61 4.18
C ILE A 41 -34.41 -31.45 3.79
N LEU A 42 -34.24 -32.62 4.40
CA LEU A 42 -33.11 -33.51 4.12
C LEU A 42 -33.16 -34.09 2.70
N LYS A 43 -34.36 -34.49 2.24
CA LYS A 43 -34.55 -34.99 0.87
C LYS A 43 -34.25 -33.91 -0.17
N GLU A 44 -34.71 -32.70 0.09
CA GLU A 44 -34.54 -31.56 -0.81
C GLU A 44 -33.08 -31.13 -0.90
N SER A 45 -32.35 -31.14 0.21
CA SER A 45 -30.89 -30.91 0.22
C SER A 45 -30.15 -31.84 -0.75
N ARG A 46 -30.46 -33.14 -0.71
CA ARG A 46 -29.86 -34.13 -1.61
C ARG A 46 -30.23 -33.86 -3.07
N ARG A 47 -31.48 -33.48 -3.33
CA ARG A 47 -31.94 -33.09 -4.67
C ARG A 47 -31.13 -31.91 -5.22
N ILE A 48 -30.92 -30.88 -4.40
CA ILE A 48 -30.14 -29.69 -4.77
C ILE A 48 -28.68 -30.04 -5.06
N GLN A 49 -28.04 -30.89 -4.24
CA GLN A 49 -26.66 -31.33 -4.51
C GLN A 49 -26.53 -32.04 -5.88
N VAL A 50 -27.52 -32.87 -6.25
CA VAL A 50 -27.54 -33.55 -7.56
C VAL A 50 -27.73 -32.53 -8.69
N GLN A 51 -28.69 -31.62 -8.56
CA GLN A 51 -28.96 -30.60 -9.58
C GLN A 51 -27.77 -29.65 -9.80
N ILE A 52 -27.10 -29.23 -8.73
CA ILE A 52 -25.87 -28.44 -8.82
C ILE A 52 -24.81 -29.16 -9.65
N LYS A 53 -24.63 -30.48 -9.44
CA LYS A 53 -23.66 -31.26 -10.23
C LYS A 53 -24.05 -31.27 -11.70
N GLU A 54 -25.31 -31.57 -12.01
CA GLU A 54 -25.82 -31.65 -13.39
C GLU A 54 -25.66 -30.32 -14.12
N GLU A 55 -26.09 -29.21 -13.50
CA GLU A 55 -25.96 -27.87 -14.07
C GLU A 55 -24.49 -27.51 -14.30
N ILE A 56 -23.63 -27.77 -13.32
CA ILE A 56 -22.19 -27.46 -13.41
C ILE A 56 -21.51 -28.29 -14.51
N PHE A 57 -21.84 -29.58 -14.65
CA PHE A 57 -21.28 -30.44 -15.70
C PHE A 57 -21.79 -30.08 -17.11
N SER A 58 -22.99 -29.50 -17.21
CA SER A 58 -23.54 -29.06 -18.50
C SER A 58 -22.86 -27.80 -19.06
N ILE A 59 -22.16 -27.02 -18.21
CA ILE A 59 -21.56 -25.75 -18.61
C ILE A 59 -20.22 -25.95 -19.31
N ARG A 60 -20.15 -25.51 -20.56
CA ARG A 60 -18.91 -25.56 -21.36
C ARG A 60 -17.97 -24.37 -21.13
N LYS A 61 -18.50 -23.20 -20.75
CA LYS A 61 -17.70 -21.96 -20.57
C LYS A 61 -17.27 -21.76 -19.12
N LYS A 62 -15.96 -21.71 -18.88
CA LYS A 62 -15.36 -21.48 -17.54
C LYS A 62 -15.88 -20.24 -16.81
N ARG A 63 -16.22 -19.16 -17.54
CA ARG A 63 -16.81 -17.94 -16.93
C ARG A 63 -18.20 -18.19 -16.36
N GLN A 64 -19.05 -18.89 -17.11
CA GLN A 64 -20.42 -19.24 -16.67
C GLN A 64 -20.36 -20.21 -15.47
N PHE A 65 -19.44 -21.17 -15.52
CA PHE A 65 -19.18 -22.09 -14.41
C PHE A 65 -18.86 -21.32 -13.12
N ARG A 66 -17.90 -20.39 -13.18
CA ARG A 66 -17.53 -19.54 -12.03
C ARG A 66 -18.70 -18.72 -11.51
N HIS A 67 -19.48 -18.14 -12.40
CA HIS A 67 -20.63 -17.33 -12.01
C HIS A 67 -21.70 -18.18 -11.30
N LEU A 68 -22.00 -19.37 -11.82
CA LEU A 68 -22.98 -20.27 -11.21
C LEU A 68 -22.55 -20.73 -9.81
N VAL A 69 -21.30 -21.16 -9.65
CA VAL A 69 -20.74 -21.56 -8.33
C VAL A 69 -20.85 -20.42 -7.32
N ARG A 70 -20.51 -19.19 -7.73
CA ARG A 70 -20.61 -18.01 -6.86
C ARG A 70 -22.06 -17.66 -6.52
N LYS A 71 -22.99 -17.83 -7.46
CA LYS A 71 -24.42 -17.61 -7.24
C LYS A 71 -24.96 -18.55 -6.16
N TYR A 72 -24.70 -19.85 -6.27
CA TYR A 72 -25.10 -20.83 -5.24
C TYR A 72 -24.49 -20.50 -3.89
N HIS A 73 -23.18 -20.22 -3.85
CA HIS A 73 -22.49 -19.85 -2.61
C HIS A 73 -23.11 -18.62 -1.94
N SER A 74 -23.38 -17.55 -2.69
CA SER A 74 -24.03 -16.35 -2.15
C SER A 74 -25.47 -16.59 -1.69
N SER A 75 -26.23 -17.42 -2.41
CA SER A 75 -27.62 -17.73 -2.05
C SER A 75 -27.69 -18.58 -0.77
N PHE A 76 -26.78 -19.54 -0.60
CA PHE A 76 -26.70 -20.33 0.63
C PHE A 76 -26.33 -19.47 1.83
N ILE A 77 -25.40 -18.52 1.67
CA ILE A 77 -25.08 -17.56 2.74
C ILE A 77 -26.31 -16.74 3.11
N TYR A 78 -27.01 -16.19 2.12
CA TYR A 78 -28.21 -15.39 2.37
C TYR A 78 -29.29 -16.18 3.13
N LEU A 79 -29.58 -17.40 2.68
CA LEU A 79 -30.56 -18.26 3.34
C LEU A 79 -30.15 -18.66 4.75
N LEU A 80 -28.86 -18.92 4.96
CA LEU A 80 -28.32 -19.25 6.28
C LEU A 80 -28.47 -18.07 7.22
N ASP A 81 -28.21 -16.85 6.73
CA ASP A 81 -28.35 -15.64 7.52
C ASP A 81 -29.80 -15.41 7.94
N CYS A 82 -30.75 -15.51 7.01
CA CYS A 82 -32.17 -15.42 7.31
C CYS A 82 -32.61 -16.49 8.32
N SER A 83 -32.12 -17.72 8.18
CA SER A 83 -32.43 -18.81 9.10
C SER A 83 -31.95 -18.53 10.52
N ILE A 84 -30.77 -17.92 10.67
CA ILE A 84 -30.22 -17.53 11.98
C ILE A 84 -31.00 -16.36 12.57
N GLU A 85 -31.35 -15.35 11.77
CA GLU A 85 -32.15 -14.21 12.23
C GLU A 85 -33.53 -14.68 12.71
N ASN A 86 -34.19 -15.55 11.95
CA ASN A 86 -35.50 -16.11 12.32
C ASN A 86 -35.44 -16.87 13.66
N GLN A 87 -34.38 -17.65 13.90
CA GLN A 87 -34.21 -18.40 15.15
C GLN A 87 -34.05 -17.55 16.41
N GLN A 88 -33.71 -16.27 16.27
CA GLN A 88 -33.63 -15.36 17.43
C GLN A 88 -35.01 -15.00 17.98
N HIS A 89 -36.07 -15.25 17.22
CA HIS A 89 -37.43 -14.96 17.64
C HIS A 89 -37.97 -15.97 18.66
N GLU A 90 -38.88 -15.53 19.53
CA GLU A 90 -39.36 -16.33 20.67
C GLU A 90 -40.09 -17.61 20.29
N CYS A 91 -40.70 -17.66 19.09
CA CYS A 91 -41.38 -18.86 18.58
C CYS A 91 -40.44 -20.06 18.43
N PHE A 92 -39.16 -19.84 18.12
CA PHE A 92 -38.16 -20.91 18.03
C PHE A 92 -37.67 -21.41 19.39
N ARG A 93 -38.25 -20.93 20.51
CA ARG A 93 -38.04 -21.56 21.83
C ARG A 93 -38.76 -22.90 21.94
N GLU A 94 -39.82 -23.12 21.16
CA GLU A 94 -40.52 -24.40 21.13
C GLU A 94 -39.62 -25.51 20.55
N PRO A 95 -39.57 -26.70 21.18
CA PRO A 95 -38.58 -27.71 20.84
C PRO A 95 -38.69 -28.22 19.41
N HIS A 96 -39.91 -28.37 18.87
CA HIS A 96 -40.12 -28.87 17.52
C HIS A 96 -39.75 -27.84 16.44
N LEU A 97 -40.08 -26.55 16.63
CA LEU A 97 -39.65 -25.47 15.74
C LEU A 97 -38.13 -25.25 15.82
N ARG A 98 -37.54 -25.37 17.01
CA ARG A 98 -36.08 -25.33 17.20
C ARG A 98 -35.39 -26.42 16.39
N ILE A 99 -35.92 -27.65 16.39
CA ILE A 99 -35.38 -28.77 15.60
C ILE A 99 -35.44 -28.47 14.10
N ILE A 100 -36.55 -27.90 13.61
CA ILE A 100 -36.66 -27.48 12.20
C ILE A 100 -35.56 -26.47 11.88
N GLY A 101 -35.47 -25.41 12.68
CA GLY A 101 -34.46 -24.36 12.51
C GLY A 101 -33.04 -24.93 12.50
N THR A 102 -32.66 -25.73 13.50
CA THR A 102 -31.30 -26.30 13.57
C THR A 102 -31.02 -27.24 12.40
N THR A 103 -32.02 -27.97 11.92
CA THR A 103 -31.91 -28.82 10.73
C THR A 103 -31.66 -27.99 9.47
N VAL A 104 -32.41 -26.90 9.27
CA VAL A 104 -32.21 -25.99 8.12
C VAL A 104 -30.81 -25.41 8.12
N ILE A 105 -30.33 -24.90 9.27
CA ILE A 105 -28.96 -24.38 9.41
C ILE A 105 -27.94 -25.46 9.03
N ALA A 106 -28.04 -26.66 9.62
CA ALA A 106 -27.10 -27.74 9.37
C ALA A 106 -27.05 -28.16 7.89
N VAL A 107 -28.21 -28.21 7.23
CA VAL A 107 -28.32 -28.52 5.81
C VAL A 107 -27.70 -27.44 4.93
N LEU A 108 -27.96 -26.17 5.22
CA LEU A 108 -27.37 -25.06 4.47
C LEU A 108 -25.85 -25.00 4.65
N GLU A 109 -25.34 -25.27 5.85
CA GLU A 109 -23.90 -25.41 6.10
C GLU A 109 -23.29 -26.59 5.34
N GLU A 110 -23.99 -27.72 5.25
CA GLU A 110 -23.55 -28.87 4.45
C GLU A 110 -23.49 -28.53 2.95
N LEU A 111 -24.52 -27.87 2.43
CA LEU A 111 -24.58 -27.42 1.03
C LEU A 111 -23.49 -26.41 0.71
N LEU A 112 -23.23 -25.47 1.62
CA LEU A 112 -22.15 -24.51 1.49
C LEU A 112 -20.79 -25.22 1.49
N SER A 113 -20.56 -26.11 2.46
CA SER A 113 -19.33 -26.91 2.57
C SER A 113 -19.10 -27.78 1.33
N PHE A 114 -20.16 -28.36 0.76
CA PHE A 114 -20.11 -29.09 -0.50
C PHE A 114 -19.58 -28.20 -1.64
N VAL A 115 -20.10 -26.98 -1.78
CA VAL A 115 -19.66 -26.04 -2.80
C VAL A 115 -18.23 -25.58 -2.56
N GLU A 116 -17.88 -25.23 -1.33
CA GLU A 116 -16.54 -24.77 -0.96
C GLU A 116 -15.49 -25.85 -1.19
N ASN A 117 -15.70 -27.07 -0.68
CA ASN A 117 -14.72 -28.16 -0.82
C ASN A 117 -14.52 -28.59 -2.28
N ARG A 118 -15.62 -28.71 -3.04
CA ARG A 118 -15.55 -29.23 -4.41
C ARG A 118 -15.14 -28.16 -5.44
N PHE A 119 -15.47 -26.90 -5.19
CA PHE A 119 -15.31 -25.82 -6.18
C PHE A 119 -14.48 -24.62 -5.68
N TYR A 120 -13.68 -24.76 -4.62
CA TYR A 120 -12.86 -23.67 -4.05
C TYR A 120 -12.07 -22.86 -5.09
N LYS A 121 -11.52 -23.51 -6.13
CA LYS A 121 -10.73 -22.86 -7.20
C LYS A 121 -11.53 -21.81 -8.00
N TYR A 122 -12.86 -21.86 -7.91
CA TYR A 122 -13.77 -21.00 -8.65
C TYR A 122 -14.43 -19.92 -7.76
N LEU A 123 -14.30 -20.06 -6.44
CA LEU A 123 -14.70 -19.06 -5.46
C LEU A 123 -13.64 -17.95 -5.37
N SER A 124 -14.07 -16.72 -5.13
CA SER A 124 -13.15 -15.62 -4.79
C SER A 124 -13.02 -15.52 -3.28
N LEU A 125 -11.86 -15.11 -2.79
CA LEU A 125 -11.73 -14.70 -1.38
C LEU A 125 -12.47 -13.39 -1.10
N ASP A 126 -12.88 -12.65 -2.13
CA ASP A 126 -13.69 -11.43 -2.01
C ASP A 126 -15.18 -11.73 -1.78
N VAL A 127 -15.56 -12.99 -1.61
CA VAL A 127 -16.92 -13.36 -1.26
C VAL A 127 -17.11 -13.22 0.25
N ARG A 128 -18.32 -12.81 0.62
CA ARG A 128 -18.77 -12.69 2.00
C ARG A 128 -18.67 -14.05 2.72
N VAL A 129 -18.42 -13.98 4.02
CA VAL A 129 -18.36 -15.14 4.90
C VAL A 129 -19.73 -15.35 5.59
N PRO A 130 -20.17 -16.61 5.77
CA PRO A 130 -21.39 -16.91 6.51
C PRO A 130 -21.31 -16.48 7.98
N ILE A 131 -22.46 -16.16 8.60
CA ILE A 131 -22.52 -15.74 10.01
C ILE A 131 -21.93 -16.79 10.95
N THR A 132 -22.24 -18.07 10.73
CA THR A 132 -21.79 -19.14 11.63
C THR A 132 -20.27 -19.21 11.69
N TYR A 133 -19.62 -19.12 10.54
CA TYR A 133 -18.17 -19.00 10.46
C TYR A 133 -17.68 -17.70 11.14
N GLN A 134 -18.35 -16.56 10.93
CA GLN A 134 -17.96 -15.29 11.54
C GLN A 134 -18.02 -15.33 13.09
N ILE A 135 -19.03 -15.99 13.67
CA ILE A 135 -19.16 -16.18 15.12
C ILE A 135 -17.99 -16.99 15.67
N VAL A 136 -17.68 -18.13 15.03
CA VAL A 136 -16.56 -18.99 15.45
C VAL A 136 -15.23 -18.25 15.31
N TYR A 137 -15.01 -17.59 14.17
CA TYR A 137 -13.84 -16.77 13.92
C TYR A 137 -13.66 -15.66 14.96
N LYS A 138 -14.75 -14.94 15.30
CA LYS A 138 -14.70 -13.86 16.30
C LYS A 138 -14.23 -14.37 17.66
N ARG A 139 -14.74 -15.52 18.11
CA ARG A 139 -14.30 -16.14 19.37
C ARG A 139 -12.82 -16.54 19.32
N GLU A 140 -12.42 -17.21 18.23
CA GLU A 140 -11.03 -17.65 18.03
C GLU A 140 -10.05 -16.47 18.03
N ILE A 141 -10.36 -15.42 17.26
CA ILE A 141 -9.44 -14.29 17.05
C ILE A 141 -9.31 -13.43 18.30
N LEU A 142 -10.40 -13.20 19.04
CA LEU A 142 -10.36 -12.45 20.30
C LEU A 142 -9.52 -13.19 21.34
N SER A 143 -9.67 -14.52 21.43
CA SER A 143 -8.84 -15.33 22.33
C SER A 143 -7.35 -15.24 21.97
N LYS A 144 -6.99 -15.29 20.68
CA LYS A 144 -5.59 -15.12 20.24
C LYS A 144 -5.05 -13.72 20.53
N LEU A 145 -5.88 -12.69 20.34
CA LEU A 145 -5.50 -11.31 20.67
C LEU A 145 -5.28 -11.13 22.18
N ASP A 146 -6.11 -11.75 23.03
CA ASP A 146 -5.96 -11.69 24.49
C ASP A 146 -4.63 -12.32 24.93
N VAL A 147 -4.25 -13.45 24.30
CA VAL A 147 -2.96 -14.10 24.55
C VAL A 147 -1.80 -13.21 24.13
N LEU A 148 -1.85 -12.64 22.93
CA LEU A 148 -0.80 -11.73 22.45
C LEU A 148 -0.67 -10.49 23.33
N LYS A 149 -1.80 -9.87 23.73
CA LYS A 149 -1.81 -8.72 24.64
C LYS A 149 -1.16 -9.05 25.99
N LYS A 150 -1.43 -10.24 26.54
CA LYS A 150 -0.80 -10.70 27.79
C LYS A 150 0.71 -10.92 27.62
N ASN A 151 1.14 -11.47 26.50
CA ASN A 151 2.57 -11.69 26.24
C ASN A 151 3.34 -10.37 26.14
N ILE A 152 2.77 -9.39 25.43
CA ILE A 152 3.29 -8.02 25.30
C ILE A 152 3.40 -7.36 26.67
N SER A 153 2.34 -7.38 27.48
CA SER A 153 2.36 -6.77 28.82
C SER A 153 3.42 -7.34 29.78
N LYS A 154 3.97 -8.53 29.50
CA LYS A 154 5.04 -9.15 30.29
C LYS A 154 6.44 -8.76 29.79
N ALA A 155 6.57 -8.31 28.55
CA ALA A 155 7.84 -7.86 27.99
C ALA A 155 8.12 -6.42 28.44
N LEU A 156 9.16 -6.25 29.26
CA LEU A 156 9.48 -5.02 29.99
C LEU A 156 10.13 -3.90 29.15
N SER A 157 9.87 -3.78 27.85
CA SER A 157 10.53 -2.78 27.00
C SER A 157 9.57 -2.08 26.06
N GLY A 158 9.69 -0.74 25.95
CA GLY A 158 8.90 0.13 25.07
C GLY A 158 9.06 -0.09 23.56
N THR A 159 9.45 -1.30 23.15
CA THR A 159 9.65 -1.78 21.78
C THR A 159 8.35 -2.26 21.11
N GLU A 160 7.20 -2.10 21.76
CA GLU A 160 5.95 -2.77 21.38
C GLU A 160 4.83 -1.84 20.89
N GLU A 161 5.10 -0.55 20.72
CA GLU A 161 4.14 0.41 20.18
C GLU A 161 3.43 -0.05 18.88
N PRO A 162 4.13 -0.63 17.87
CA PRO A 162 3.44 -1.11 16.65
C PRO A 162 2.54 -2.31 16.94
N LEU A 163 2.92 -3.20 17.87
CA LEU A 163 2.11 -4.36 18.25
C LEU A 163 0.85 -3.94 19.00
N GLN A 164 0.97 -2.98 19.92
CA GLN A 164 -0.18 -2.44 20.66
C GLN A 164 -1.19 -1.78 19.71
N LEU A 165 -0.70 -1.01 18.72
CA LEU A 165 -1.55 -0.39 17.71
C LEU A 165 -2.31 -1.44 16.89
N VAL A 166 -1.62 -2.48 16.42
CA VAL A 166 -2.22 -3.55 15.62
C VAL A 166 -3.28 -4.29 16.40
N ILE A 167 -2.98 -4.65 17.66
CA ILE A 167 -3.93 -5.30 18.56
C ILE A 167 -5.16 -4.43 18.75
N ALA A 168 -4.99 -3.14 19.08
CA ALA A 168 -6.10 -2.22 19.27
C ALA A 168 -6.98 -2.13 18.01
N LYS A 169 -6.37 -2.03 16.82
CA LYS A 169 -7.09 -1.95 15.55
C LYS A 169 -7.80 -3.24 15.18
N LEU A 170 -7.19 -4.40 15.46
CA LEU A 170 -7.84 -5.70 15.25
C LEU A 170 -9.02 -5.89 16.21
N TYR A 171 -8.88 -5.54 17.50
CA TYR A 171 -10.01 -5.55 18.43
C TYR A 171 -11.14 -4.63 17.96
N GLN A 172 -10.81 -3.40 17.56
CA GLN A 172 -11.78 -2.45 17.06
C GLN A 172 -12.52 -3.03 15.85
N LYS A 173 -11.81 -3.56 14.85
CA LYS A 173 -12.43 -4.11 13.63
C LYS A 173 -13.31 -5.32 13.94
N VAL A 174 -12.84 -6.26 14.76
CA VAL A 174 -13.59 -7.48 15.12
C VAL A 174 -14.82 -7.18 16.00
N THR A 175 -14.75 -6.13 16.82
CA THR A 175 -15.86 -5.72 17.69
C THR A 175 -16.88 -4.85 16.94
N SER A 176 -16.40 -3.95 16.07
CA SER A 176 -17.23 -3.05 15.26
C SER A 176 -17.86 -3.69 14.04
N GLU A 177 -17.48 -4.91 13.66
CA GLU A 177 -18.23 -5.71 12.69
C GLU A 177 -19.55 -6.17 13.30
N HIS A 178 -20.52 -5.28 13.26
CA HIS A 178 -21.91 -5.58 13.56
C HIS A 178 -22.39 -6.31 12.32
N THR A 179 -22.41 -7.64 12.41
CA THR A 179 -23.29 -8.50 11.60
C THR A 179 -23.21 -8.21 10.09
N HIS A 180 -22.30 -8.89 9.35
CA HIS A 180 -22.51 -9.27 7.93
C HIS A 180 -21.64 -8.65 6.81
N LYS A 181 -20.43 -8.12 7.05
CA LYS A 181 -19.61 -7.56 5.92
C LYS A 181 -18.20 -8.13 5.71
N SER A 182 -17.74 -9.05 6.56
CA SER A 182 -16.41 -9.64 6.39
C SER A 182 -16.32 -10.55 5.16
N THR A 183 -15.26 -10.42 4.38
CA THR A 183 -14.91 -11.35 3.29
C THR A 183 -13.91 -12.41 3.74
N TYR A 184 -13.82 -13.51 2.99
CA TYR A 184 -12.82 -14.55 3.28
C TYR A 184 -11.39 -13.99 3.23
N ARG A 185 -11.12 -13.05 2.31
CA ARG A 185 -9.81 -12.39 2.19
C ARG A 185 -9.43 -11.66 3.46
N GLU A 186 -10.36 -10.90 4.04
CA GLU A 186 -10.12 -10.14 5.27
C GLU A 186 -9.87 -11.05 6.46
N ILE A 187 -10.65 -12.12 6.61
CA ILE A 187 -10.44 -13.12 7.67
C ILE A 187 -9.08 -13.80 7.52
N VAL A 188 -8.75 -14.28 6.32
CA VAL A 188 -7.47 -14.95 6.05
C VAL A 188 -6.31 -13.98 6.32
N TYR A 189 -6.43 -12.73 5.87
CA TYR A 189 -5.45 -11.69 6.15
C TYR A 189 -5.17 -11.56 7.66
N ARG A 190 -6.22 -11.41 8.47
CA ARG A 190 -6.10 -11.20 9.92
C ARG A 190 -5.51 -12.43 10.62
N LYS A 191 -5.94 -13.63 10.22
CA LYS A 191 -5.38 -14.89 10.75
C LYS A 191 -3.90 -15.02 10.43
N GLU A 192 -3.51 -14.80 9.17
CA GLU A 192 -2.11 -14.89 8.76
C GLU A 192 -1.24 -13.81 9.40
N LEU A 193 -1.74 -12.58 9.54
CA LEU A 193 -1.04 -11.49 10.21
C LEU A 193 -0.78 -11.84 11.68
N LEU A 194 -1.80 -12.30 12.40
CA LEU A 194 -1.64 -12.67 13.81
C LEU A 194 -0.71 -13.87 13.99
N ASN A 195 -0.78 -14.86 13.11
CA ASN A 195 0.16 -15.98 13.13
C ASN A 195 1.60 -15.52 12.84
N ALA A 196 1.79 -14.56 11.93
CA ALA A 196 3.11 -13.99 11.64
C ALA A 196 3.65 -13.15 12.79
N LEU A 197 2.79 -12.45 13.54
CA LEU A 197 3.20 -11.70 14.73
C LEU A 197 3.43 -12.60 15.96
N ALA A 198 2.76 -13.75 16.04
CA ALA A 198 2.91 -14.70 17.14
C ALA A 198 4.14 -15.61 16.98
N ASN A 199 4.53 -15.90 15.73
CA ASN A 199 5.72 -16.68 15.43
C ASN A 199 6.85 -15.68 15.11
N ASP A 200 7.87 -15.57 15.96
CA ASP A 200 9.09 -14.76 15.76
C ASP A 200 9.94 -15.18 14.52
N ALA A 201 9.35 -15.85 13.54
CA ALA A 201 9.98 -16.56 12.44
C ALA A 201 10.04 -15.74 11.14
N LEU A 202 10.40 -14.47 11.21
CA LEU A 202 10.99 -13.81 10.05
C LEU A 202 12.49 -13.65 10.27
N PRO A 203 13.31 -13.94 9.24
CA PRO A 203 14.73 -13.65 9.32
C PRO A 203 14.85 -12.15 9.59
N ILE A 204 15.36 -11.82 10.78
CA ILE A 204 15.60 -10.46 11.21
C ILE A 204 16.51 -9.83 10.16
N VAL A 205 15.93 -9.08 9.23
CA VAL A 205 16.71 -8.07 8.55
C VAL A 205 17.03 -7.11 9.68
N LYS A 206 18.31 -6.97 10.03
CA LYS A 206 18.73 -5.98 11.01
C LYS A 206 18.57 -4.61 10.37
N SER A 207 17.33 -4.15 10.15
CA SER A 207 17.09 -2.74 9.91
C SER A 207 17.41 -2.00 11.21
N THR A 208 18.16 -0.92 11.09
CA THR A 208 18.43 -0.03 12.23
C THR A 208 17.18 0.74 12.68
N ILE A 209 16.07 0.62 11.96
CA ILE A 209 14.91 1.52 12.06
C ILE A 209 13.63 0.72 12.24
N TYR A 210 13.41 -0.27 11.38
CA TYR A 210 12.22 -1.11 11.42
C TYR A 210 12.45 -2.24 12.42
N SER A 211 11.51 -2.40 13.36
CA SER A 211 11.51 -3.59 14.22
C SER A 211 11.02 -4.80 13.41
N ALA A 212 11.20 -6.01 13.94
CA ALA A 212 10.62 -7.21 13.33
C ALA A 212 9.10 -7.09 13.13
N ALA A 213 8.40 -6.46 14.08
CA ALA A 213 6.97 -6.16 13.95
C ALA A 213 6.69 -5.18 12.81
N ASP A 214 7.51 -4.14 12.63
CA ASP A 214 7.35 -3.20 11.51
C ASP A 214 7.54 -3.91 10.16
N GLU A 215 8.54 -4.78 10.03
CA GLU A 215 8.78 -5.54 8.80
C GLU A 215 7.60 -6.45 8.46
N ILE A 216 6.99 -7.10 9.45
CA ILE A 216 5.75 -7.88 9.27
C ILE A 216 4.64 -6.97 8.76
N LEU A 217 4.40 -5.85 9.42
CA LEU A 217 3.28 -4.96 9.11
C LEU A 217 3.42 -4.30 7.74
N ILE A 218 4.63 -3.90 7.37
CA ILE A 218 4.96 -3.38 6.04
C ILE A 218 4.78 -4.50 5.00
N GLY A 219 5.31 -5.70 5.25
CA GLY A 219 5.21 -6.84 4.33
C GLY A 219 3.78 -7.31 4.08
N PHE A 220 2.93 -7.24 5.12
CA PHE A 220 1.49 -7.48 5.06
C PHE A 220 0.69 -6.26 4.60
N ASN A 221 1.31 -5.12 4.32
CA ASN A 221 0.63 -3.89 3.92
C ASN A 221 -0.53 -3.55 4.89
N PHE A 222 -0.19 -3.41 6.18
CA PHE A 222 -1.08 -2.97 7.24
C PHE A 222 -1.41 -1.48 7.04
N ASN A 223 -2.29 -1.21 6.09
CA ASN A 223 -2.59 0.12 5.55
C ASN A 223 -3.55 0.94 6.42
N CYS A 224 -3.31 0.93 7.73
CA CYS A 224 -4.02 1.76 8.70
C CYS A 224 -3.36 3.14 8.79
N GLN A 225 -4.18 4.20 8.80
CA GLN A 225 -3.70 5.59 8.85
C GLN A 225 -2.80 5.83 10.06
N GLU A 226 -3.21 5.37 11.24
CA GLU A 226 -2.46 5.53 12.48
C GLU A 226 -1.09 4.85 12.42
N TYR A 227 -1.00 3.70 11.75
CA TYR A 227 0.28 3.00 11.58
C TYR A 227 1.21 3.75 10.62
N SER A 228 0.65 4.29 9.51
CA SER A 228 1.43 5.12 8.60
C SER A 228 1.98 6.38 9.29
N THR A 229 1.19 7.00 10.16
CA THR A 229 1.60 8.18 10.95
C THR A 229 2.65 7.81 11.99
N TYR A 230 2.49 6.67 12.66
CA TYR A 230 3.49 6.13 13.57
C TYR A 230 4.85 5.97 12.89
N LEU A 231 4.91 5.32 11.72
CA LEU A 231 6.15 5.12 10.98
C LEU A 231 6.79 6.46 10.56
N LYS A 232 6.00 7.41 10.04
CA LYS A 232 6.48 8.75 9.69
C LYS A 232 7.11 9.45 10.90
N ASN A 233 6.42 9.45 12.04
CA ASN A 233 6.91 10.08 13.26
C ASN A 233 8.16 9.40 13.81
N LYS A 234 8.24 8.07 13.74
CA LYS A 234 9.43 7.30 14.13
C LYS A 234 10.64 7.70 13.30
N ILE A 235 10.47 7.82 11.98
CA ILE A 235 11.53 8.26 11.07
C ILE A 235 11.93 9.72 11.34
N LEU A 236 10.95 10.63 11.48
CA LEU A 236 11.22 12.04 11.79
C LEU A 236 11.98 12.22 13.12
N LYS A 237 11.59 11.48 14.17
CA LYS A 237 12.33 11.46 15.44
C LYS A 237 13.78 11.06 15.24
N GLN A 238 14.05 10.06 14.41
CA GLN A 238 15.42 9.64 14.11
C GLN A 238 16.19 10.71 13.32
N LEU A 239 15.56 11.35 12.33
CA LEU A 239 16.18 12.45 11.58
C LEU A 239 16.52 13.65 12.46
N ASN A 240 15.73 13.92 13.51
CA ASN A 240 16.00 14.99 14.46
C ASN A 240 17.28 14.81 15.30
N HIS A 241 17.86 13.61 15.36
CA HIS A 241 19.14 13.38 16.04
C HIS A 241 20.33 13.95 15.25
N TYR A 242 20.16 14.19 13.95
CA TYR A 242 21.21 14.78 13.11
C TYR A 242 21.07 16.30 13.10
N THR A 243 22.18 16.99 13.28
CA THR A 243 22.21 18.46 13.32
C THR A 243 22.35 19.07 11.92
N THR A 244 23.10 18.43 11.03
CA THR A 244 23.31 18.93 9.66
C THR A 244 22.21 18.44 8.70
N ILE A 245 21.86 19.29 7.74
CA ILE A 245 20.87 18.93 6.70
C ILE A 245 21.43 17.84 5.78
N GLY A 246 22.72 17.87 5.50
CA GLY A 246 23.40 16.83 4.71
C GLY A 246 23.28 15.44 5.35
N ASP A 247 23.48 15.33 6.66
CA ASP A 247 23.36 14.06 7.38
C ASP A 247 21.91 13.58 7.44
N LYS A 248 20.95 14.49 7.63
CA LYS A 248 19.51 14.17 7.52
C LYS A 248 19.17 13.62 6.14
N PHE A 249 19.70 14.25 5.09
CA PHE A 249 19.47 13.87 3.70
C PHE A 249 20.07 12.50 3.37
N ALA A 250 21.33 12.25 3.73
CA ALA A 250 21.96 10.95 3.56
C ALA A 250 21.22 9.86 4.34
N THR A 251 20.79 10.18 5.57
CA THR A 251 20.02 9.25 6.40
C THR A 251 18.70 8.89 5.74
N ILE A 252 17.85 9.87 5.38
CA ILE A 252 16.53 9.57 4.80
C ILE A 252 16.63 8.76 3.50
N LEU A 253 17.64 9.00 2.67
CA LEU A 253 17.89 8.20 1.47
C LEU A 253 18.20 6.74 1.81
N ARG A 254 18.98 6.50 2.87
CA ARG A 254 19.24 5.14 3.38
C ARG A 254 17.96 4.48 3.90
N ILE A 255 17.15 5.20 4.68
CA ILE A 255 15.85 4.70 5.18
C ILE A 255 14.94 4.31 4.01
N HIS A 256 14.81 5.20 3.02
CA HIS A 256 13.98 4.97 1.86
C HIS A 256 14.46 3.76 1.03
N LYS A 257 15.78 3.58 0.91
CA LYS A 257 16.37 2.39 0.28
C LYS A 257 16.04 1.12 1.06
N GLU A 258 16.20 1.11 2.38
CA GLU A 258 15.83 -0.03 3.23
C GLU A 258 14.34 -0.35 3.10
N PHE A 259 13.47 0.66 3.12
CA PHE A 259 12.03 0.50 2.91
C PHE A 259 11.71 -0.19 1.57
N GLY A 260 12.37 0.23 0.49
CA GLY A 260 12.20 -0.38 -0.84
C GLY A 260 12.69 -1.82 -0.94
N GLN A 261 13.53 -2.29 -0.01
CA GLN A 261 14.01 -3.67 0.06
C GLN A 261 13.06 -4.60 0.83
N LEU A 262 12.09 -4.04 1.56
CA LEU A 262 11.11 -4.85 2.29
C LEU A 262 10.13 -5.52 1.31
N ASN A 263 10.07 -6.85 1.37
CA ASN A 263 9.19 -7.65 0.53
C ASN A 263 7.72 -7.40 0.88
N CYS A 264 7.04 -6.58 0.10
CA CYS A 264 5.62 -6.31 0.29
C CYS A 264 4.74 -7.14 -0.63
N LYS A 265 3.66 -7.72 -0.10
CA LYS A 265 2.66 -8.45 -0.89
C LYS A 265 1.49 -7.51 -1.21
N PRO A 266 1.42 -6.88 -2.41
CA PRO A 266 0.46 -5.82 -2.71
C PRO A 266 -1.01 -6.26 -2.68
N LYS A 267 -1.27 -7.57 -2.81
CA LYS A 267 -2.63 -8.14 -2.79
C LYS A 267 -3.21 -8.33 -1.39
N ARG A 268 -2.40 -8.10 -0.34
CA ARG A 268 -2.82 -8.18 1.06
C ARG A 268 -3.06 -6.76 1.57
N MET A 269 -4.22 -6.51 2.17
CA MET A 269 -4.60 -5.19 2.71
C MET A 269 -5.38 -5.40 4.00
N PHE A 270 -5.12 -4.57 5.00
CA PHE A 270 -5.89 -4.59 6.24
C PHE A 270 -7.27 -3.97 6.05
N ASP A 271 -7.32 -2.81 5.39
CA ASP A 271 -8.57 -2.15 4.99
C ASP A 271 -8.61 -1.91 3.48
N PRO A 272 -9.54 -2.54 2.72
CA PRO A 272 -9.66 -2.33 1.28
C PRO A 272 -10.02 -0.89 0.86
N GLN A 273 -10.57 -0.08 1.77
CA GLN A 273 -10.97 1.30 1.47
C GLN A 273 -9.82 2.30 1.61
N GLU A 274 -8.76 1.92 2.31
CA GLU A 274 -7.59 2.76 2.54
C GLU A 274 -6.55 2.58 1.42
N PRO A 275 -5.77 3.62 1.09
CA PRO A 275 -4.69 3.51 0.11
C PRO A 275 -3.63 2.53 0.58
N ASN A 276 -2.86 1.97 -0.36
CA ASN A 276 -1.77 1.06 -0.05
C ASN A 276 -0.69 1.76 0.79
N LEU A 277 -0.22 1.12 1.88
CA LEU A 277 0.77 1.67 2.80
C LEU A 277 2.05 2.08 2.08
N ILE A 278 2.50 1.28 1.11
CA ILE A 278 3.71 1.55 0.32
C ILE A 278 3.52 2.83 -0.47
N ALA A 279 2.38 2.98 -1.15
CA ALA A 279 2.12 4.17 -1.94
C ALA A 279 2.11 5.42 -1.06
N VAL A 280 1.48 5.36 0.11
CA VAL A 280 1.44 6.45 1.09
C VAL A 280 2.85 6.81 1.57
N LEU A 281 3.65 5.82 1.97
CA LEU A 281 5.00 6.06 2.50
C LEU A 281 5.99 6.48 1.42
N SER A 282 5.96 5.86 0.23
CA SER A 282 6.80 6.26 -0.90
C SER A 282 6.52 7.69 -1.34
N THR A 283 5.25 8.09 -1.39
CA THR A 283 4.88 9.48 -1.70
C THR A 283 5.44 10.42 -0.64
N TRP A 284 5.25 10.09 0.64
CA TRP A 284 5.79 10.88 1.74
C TRP A 284 7.33 10.98 1.70
N PHE A 285 8.06 9.89 1.47
CA PHE A 285 9.51 9.90 1.30
C PHE A 285 9.95 10.82 0.16
N GLN A 286 9.26 10.78 -0.99
CA GLN A 286 9.57 11.67 -2.12
C GLN A 286 9.40 13.15 -1.75
N HIS A 287 8.34 13.50 -1.01
CA HIS A 287 8.15 14.87 -0.54
C HIS A 287 9.25 15.29 0.44
N GLU A 288 9.59 14.44 1.39
CA GLU A 288 10.60 14.75 2.42
C GLU A 288 12.02 14.86 1.81
N ILE A 289 12.37 13.97 0.87
CA ILE A 289 13.63 14.05 0.12
C ILE A 289 13.69 15.37 -0.65
N ARG A 290 12.64 15.73 -1.39
CA ARG A 290 12.58 17.00 -2.14
C ARG A 290 12.68 18.22 -1.24
N TYR A 291 12.04 18.18 -0.07
CA TYR A 291 12.08 19.26 0.91
C TYR A 291 13.51 19.49 1.42
N LEU A 292 14.21 18.41 1.80
CA LEU A 292 15.61 18.48 2.23
C LEU A 292 16.55 18.91 1.09
N GLU A 293 16.32 18.44 -0.15
CA GLU A 293 17.06 18.91 -1.33
C GLU A 293 16.91 20.41 -1.54
N GLN A 294 15.70 20.95 -1.40
CA GLN A 294 15.45 22.38 -1.51
C GLN A 294 16.15 23.16 -0.40
N GLN A 295 16.11 22.68 0.86
CA GLN A 295 16.86 23.33 1.94
C GLN A 295 18.37 23.31 1.72
N ILE A 296 18.93 22.23 1.17
CA ILE A 296 20.35 22.18 0.83
C ILE A 296 20.66 23.24 -0.23
N LYS A 297 19.88 23.31 -1.31
CA LYS A 297 20.06 24.31 -2.36
C LYS A 297 19.95 25.73 -1.82
N SER A 298 18.92 26.02 -1.02
CA SER A 298 18.75 27.34 -0.41
C SER A 298 19.87 27.68 0.57
N LYS A 299 20.41 26.73 1.34
CA LYS A 299 21.59 27.00 2.18
C LYS A 299 22.87 27.15 1.37
N GLU A 300 23.02 26.44 0.27
CA GLU A 300 24.14 26.67 -0.66
C GLU A 300 24.05 28.08 -1.25
N GLU A 301 22.84 28.53 -1.62
CA GLU A 301 22.54 29.89 -2.08
C GLU A 301 22.76 30.93 -0.96
N GLU A 302 22.33 30.67 0.28
CA GLU A 302 22.55 31.55 1.43
C GLU A 302 24.03 31.61 1.85
N ILE A 303 24.80 30.52 1.78
CA ILE A 303 26.25 30.54 2.02
C ILE A 303 26.96 31.37 0.94
N ILE A 304 26.43 31.39 -0.28
CA ILE A 304 26.91 32.26 -1.35
C ILE A 304 26.58 33.74 -1.05
N ASP A 305 25.42 34.03 -0.45
CA ASP A 305 24.98 35.40 -0.12
C ASP A 305 25.44 35.93 1.26
N SER A 306 25.78 35.04 2.20
CA SER A 306 26.11 35.35 3.62
C SER A 306 27.53 34.96 4.04
N ALA A 307 28.34 34.40 3.14
CA ALA A 307 29.78 34.42 3.35
C ALA A 307 30.20 35.88 3.62
N PRO A 308 30.99 36.16 4.66
CA PRO A 308 31.64 37.45 4.72
C PRO A 308 32.41 37.63 3.40
N LYS A 309 32.57 38.86 2.96
CA LYS A 309 33.44 39.23 1.83
C LYS A 309 34.93 38.96 2.16
N SER A 310 35.24 37.76 2.65
CA SER A 310 36.51 37.19 3.11
C SER A 310 36.28 35.66 3.15
N ASP A 311 36.40 34.89 2.08
CA ASP A 311 37.55 34.71 1.21
C ASP A 311 37.07 34.42 -0.22
N ILE A 312 36.44 35.40 -0.85
CA ILE A 312 36.92 35.69 -2.20
C ILE A 312 38.32 36.21 -1.90
N THR A 313 39.37 35.47 -2.26
CA THR A 313 40.59 36.16 -2.69
C THR A 313 40.06 37.23 -3.62
N THR A 314 39.93 38.46 -3.12
CA THR A 314 39.83 39.65 -3.94
C THR A 314 41.10 39.57 -4.74
N ILE A 315 41.01 38.85 -5.85
CA ILE A 315 41.95 38.95 -6.94
C ILE A 315 41.87 40.43 -7.19
N ASP A 316 42.90 41.13 -6.71
CA ASP A 316 43.01 42.57 -6.84
C ASP A 316 42.60 42.87 -8.27
N SER A 317 41.73 43.87 -8.47
CA SER A 317 41.14 44.13 -9.79
C SER A 317 42.19 44.31 -10.90
N ASN A 318 43.45 44.54 -10.50
CA ASN A 318 44.67 44.54 -11.29
C ASN A 318 45.09 43.19 -11.90
N PHE A 319 44.62 42.04 -11.40
CA PHE A 319 44.98 40.70 -11.90
C PHE A 319 43.90 40.05 -12.77
N LYS A 320 42.76 40.70 -13.00
CA LYS A 320 41.71 40.16 -13.88
C LYS A 320 42.07 40.42 -15.34
N MET A 321 41.92 39.39 -16.17
CA MET A 321 42.09 39.50 -17.62
C MET A 321 40.78 39.94 -18.26
N GLU A 322 40.80 41.08 -18.92
CA GLU A 322 39.65 41.54 -19.72
C GLU A 322 39.57 40.74 -21.01
N CYS A 323 38.43 40.05 -21.18
CA CYS A 323 38.09 39.33 -22.39
C CYS A 323 37.11 40.17 -23.22
N ASP A 324 37.48 40.47 -24.46
CA ASP A 324 36.61 41.14 -25.44
C ASP A 324 35.54 40.18 -26.00
N LEU A 325 34.77 39.59 -25.10
CA LEU A 325 33.69 38.64 -25.36
C LEU A 325 32.57 38.85 -24.33
N SER A 326 31.32 38.56 -24.71
CA SER A 326 30.21 38.55 -23.77
C SER A 326 30.30 37.37 -22.79
N CYS A 327 29.55 37.44 -21.69
CA CYS A 327 29.43 36.32 -20.74
C CYS A 327 28.96 35.02 -21.45
N ASP A 328 28.03 35.14 -22.39
CA ASP A 328 27.46 34.02 -23.15
C ASP A 328 28.49 33.41 -24.10
N GLN A 329 29.33 34.24 -24.73
CA GLN A 329 30.41 33.79 -25.62
C GLN A 329 31.55 33.11 -24.83
N ILE A 330 31.94 33.66 -23.67
CA ILE A 330 32.90 33.01 -22.76
C ILE A 330 32.36 31.65 -22.32
N ALA A 331 31.08 31.58 -21.97
CA ALA A 331 30.43 30.35 -21.55
C ALA A 331 30.51 29.24 -22.60
N LEU A 332 30.28 29.60 -23.87
CA LEU A 332 30.38 28.68 -25.00
C LEU A 332 31.80 28.14 -25.18
N ILE A 333 32.81 29.01 -25.10
CA ILE A 333 34.21 28.62 -25.28
C ILE A 333 34.69 27.73 -24.14
N LEU A 334 34.36 28.06 -22.88
CA LEU A 334 34.73 27.25 -21.72
C LEU A 334 34.07 25.87 -21.76
N ARG A 335 32.81 25.81 -22.19
CA ARG A 335 32.12 24.54 -22.41
C ARG A 335 32.77 23.72 -23.53
N ALA A 336 33.07 24.34 -24.66
CA ALA A 336 33.76 23.67 -25.76
C ALA A 336 35.13 23.14 -25.33
N ALA A 337 35.88 23.87 -24.51
CA ALA A 337 37.18 23.45 -23.99
C ALA A 337 37.10 22.24 -23.03
N ASP A 338 36.05 22.16 -22.20
CA ASP A 338 35.79 21.01 -21.31
C ASP A 338 35.31 19.79 -22.13
N GLU A 339 34.32 19.96 -23.00
CA GLU A 339 33.74 18.88 -23.80
C GLU A 339 34.74 18.29 -24.82
N SER A 340 35.60 19.13 -25.40
CA SER A 340 36.72 18.69 -26.26
C SER A 340 37.92 18.14 -25.47
N ARG A 341 37.85 18.15 -24.13
CA ARG A 341 38.90 17.70 -23.20
C ARG A 341 40.24 18.42 -23.37
N VAL A 342 40.22 19.64 -23.90
CA VAL A 342 41.38 20.56 -23.89
C VAL A 342 41.73 20.91 -22.43
N VAL A 343 40.73 21.02 -21.57
CA VAL A 343 40.88 21.19 -20.12
C VAL A 343 40.49 19.89 -19.39
N LYS A 344 41.31 19.44 -18.44
CA LYS A 344 41.02 18.26 -17.61
C LYS A 344 40.52 18.68 -16.22
N ALA A 345 39.21 18.57 -15.98
CA ALA A 345 38.58 18.83 -14.69
C ALA A 345 37.66 17.68 -14.25
N ARG A 346 37.31 17.61 -12.96
CA ARG A 346 36.37 16.59 -12.44
C ARG A 346 34.92 16.84 -12.86
N SER A 347 34.59 18.07 -13.26
CA SER A 347 33.28 18.46 -13.77
C SER A 347 33.35 19.79 -14.51
N MET A 348 32.39 20.02 -15.41
CA MET A 348 32.22 21.32 -16.06
C MET A 348 32.08 22.47 -15.03
N SER A 349 31.40 22.23 -13.91
CA SER A 349 31.30 23.21 -12.81
C SER A 349 32.66 23.68 -12.30
N GLN A 350 33.62 22.75 -12.23
CA GLN A 350 34.97 23.05 -11.75
C GLN A 350 35.72 23.93 -12.76
N VAL A 351 35.57 23.70 -14.07
CA VAL A 351 36.17 24.55 -15.11
C VAL A 351 35.73 26.01 -14.96
N PHE A 352 34.42 26.23 -14.86
CA PHE A 352 33.88 27.58 -14.71
C PHE A 352 34.30 28.21 -13.38
N LYS A 353 34.28 27.44 -12.27
CA LYS A 353 34.71 27.93 -10.96
C LYS A 353 36.20 28.29 -10.92
N SER A 354 37.04 27.60 -11.68
CA SER A 354 38.49 27.84 -11.72
C SER A 354 38.91 28.97 -12.66
N ILE A 355 38.16 29.24 -13.73
CA ILE A 355 38.57 30.20 -14.77
C ILE A 355 37.83 31.52 -14.65
N VAL A 356 36.50 31.50 -14.47
CA VAL A 356 35.65 32.71 -14.52
C VAL A 356 36.01 33.79 -13.49
N PRO A 357 36.45 33.48 -12.24
CA PRO A 357 36.83 34.51 -11.27
C PRO A 357 37.98 35.42 -11.72
N TYR A 358 38.83 34.95 -12.64
CA TYR A 358 39.98 35.67 -13.18
C TYR A 358 39.66 36.45 -14.46
N LEU A 359 38.41 36.40 -14.93
CA LEU A 359 37.98 37.06 -16.17
C LEU A 359 37.08 38.26 -15.88
N SER A 360 37.17 39.27 -16.74
CA SER A 360 36.23 40.38 -16.85
C SER A 360 35.80 40.56 -18.31
N THR A 361 34.72 41.30 -18.53
CA THR A 361 34.25 41.71 -19.87
C THR A 361 34.15 43.23 -19.91
N PRO A 362 34.15 43.86 -21.10
CA PRO A 362 33.97 45.31 -21.24
C PRO A 362 32.71 45.84 -20.53
N PHE A 363 31.66 45.01 -20.46
CA PHE A 363 30.38 45.36 -19.86
C PHE A 363 30.23 44.94 -18.39
N LYS A 364 31.06 44.01 -17.91
CA LYS A 364 30.93 43.43 -16.56
C LYS A 364 32.28 43.02 -15.99
N LYS A 365 32.75 43.76 -14.98
CA LYS A 365 34.02 43.52 -14.26
C LYS A 365 34.00 42.33 -13.31
N GLU A 366 32.81 41.94 -12.83
CA GLU A 366 32.63 40.81 -11.92
C GLU A 366 31.73 39.75 -12.55
N LEU A 367 32.33 38.62 -12.92
CA LEU A 367 31.62 37.50 -13.54
C LEU A 367 31.29 36.46 -12.48
N SER A 368 30.01 36.08 -12.39
CA SER A 368 29.58 34.94 -11.60
C SER A 368 29.76 33.66 -12.42
N TYR A 369 30.60 32.74 -11.94
CA TYR A 369 30.84 31.45 -12.61
C TYR A 369 29.54 30.65 -12.83
N GLN A 370 28.57 30.77 -11.92
CA GLN A 370 27.28 30.08 -12.04
C GLN A 370 26.42 30.69 -13.16
N SER A 371 26.39 32.02 -13.24
CA SER A 371 25.67 32.74 -14.30
C SER A 371 26.29 32.47 -15.67
N VAL A 372 27.62 32.52 -15.78
CA VAL A 372 28.33 32.19 -17.02
C VAL A 372 28.08 30.73 -17.38
N ARG A 373 28.07 29.80 -16.43
CA ARG A 373 27.77 28.38 -16.72
C ARG A 373 26.36 28.16 -17.22
N SER A 374 25.33 28.74 -16.60
CA SER A 374 23.94 28.51 -17.02
C SER A 374 23.70 28.98 -18.46
N LYS A 375 24.35 30.08 -18.85
CA LYS A 375 24.35 30.63 -20.21
C LYS A 375 24.96 29.70 -21.27
N SER A 376 25.86 28.80 -20.89
CA SER A 376 26.44 27.81 -21.83
C SER A 376 25.43 26.78 -22.37
N TYR A 377 24.30 26.59 -21.70
CA TYR A 377 23.29 25.59 -22.09
C TYR A 377 22.29 26.12 -23.12
N ASN A 378 21.98 27.42 -23.08
CA ASN A 378 20.98 28.07 -23.92
C ASN A 378 21.62 29.14 -24.79
N ALA A 379 22.50 28.73 -25.70
CA ALA A 379 23.25 29.65 -26.54
C ALA A 379 22.44 30.13 -27.74
N GLU A 380 22.31 31.45 -27.88
CA GLU A 380 21.76 32.09 -29.08
C GLU A 380 22.69 31.88 -30.29
N ASP A 381 22.11 31.77 -31.49
CA ASP A 381 22.90 31.51 -32.70
C ASP A 381 23.87 32.66 -33.03
N ARG A 382 23.53 33.89 -32.61
CA ARG A 382 24.43 35.04 -32.70
C ARG A 382 25.69 34.87 -31.85
N ASP A 383 25.56 34.42 -30.60
CA ASP A 383 26.71 34.20 -29.71
C ASP A 383 27.58 33.04 -30.17
N LYS A 384 26.98 31.98 -30.74
CA LYS A 384 27.73 30.89 -31.39
C LYS A 384 28.58 31.41 -32.54
N ALA A 385 27.99 32.21 -33.43
CA ALA A 385 28.70 32.77 -34.58
C ALA A 385 29.88 33.66 -34.14
N VAL A 386 29.70 34.47 -33.09
CA VAL A 386 30.77 35.31 -32.55
C VAL A 386 31.86 34.46 -31.89
N ALA A 387 31.49 33.45 -31.10
CA ALA A 387 32.46 32.55 -30.47
C ALA A 387 33.31 31.80 -31.51
N ILE A 388 32.68 31.27 -32.57
CA ILE A 388 33.37 30.59 -33.69
C ILE A 388 34.35 31.55 -34.37
N LYS A 389 33.89 32.74 -34.76
CA LYS A 389 34.73 33.75 -35.43
C LYS A 389 35.95 34.14 -34.58
N THR A 390 35.80 34.19 -33.26
CA THR A 390 36.92 34.47 -32.35
C THR A 390 37.92 33.32 -32.30
N LEU A 391 37.45 32.07 -32.25
CA LEU A 391 38.33 30.90 -32.32
C LEU A 391 39.05 30.80 -33.68
N GLU A 392 38.39 31.13 -34.79
CA GLU A 392 39.01 31.21 -36.12
C GLU A 392 40.14 32.26 -36.17
N LYS A 393 39.94 33.43 -35.55
CA LYS A 393 41.00 34.44 -35.41
C LYS A 393 42.22 33.88 -34.65
N MET A 394 41.98 33.11 -33.58
CA MET A 394 43.07 32.46 -32.85
C MET A 394 43.80 31.42 -33.72
N ILE A 395 43.07 30.62 -34.51
CA ILE A 395 43.67 29.65 -35.44
C ILE A 395 44.57 30.36 -36.46
N ILE A 396 44.10 31.46 -37.08
CA ILE A 396 44.91 32.25 -38.02
C ILE A 396 46.18 32.75 -37.35
N LYS A 397 46.08 33.22 -36.09
CA LYS A 397 47.25 33.71 -35.35
C LYS A 397 48.22 32.59 -34.99
N ILE A 398 47.72 31.41 -34.61
CA ILE A 398 48.54 30.23 -34.32
C ILE A 398 49.30 29.77 -35.57
N ASN A 399 48.66 29.78 -36.74
CA ASN A 399 49.33 29.46 -38.01
C ASN A 399 50.41 30.47 -38.43
N SER A 400 50.47 31.64 -37.77
CA SER A 400 51.50 32.66 -37.99
C SER A 400 52.67 32.60 -37.01
N TYR A 401 52.61 31.73 -36.01
CA TYR A 401 53.75 31.38 -35.14
C TYR A 401 54.64 30.38 -35.86
#